data_AF-A0A6L4AP94-F1
#
_entry.id   AF-A0A6L4AP94-F1
#
_cell.length_a   1.000
_cell.length_b   1.000
_cell.length_c   1.000
_cell.angle_alpha   90.00
_cell.angle_beta   90.00
_cell.angle_gamma   90.00
#
_symmetry.space_group_name_H-M   'P 1'
#
loop_
_entity.id
_entity.type
_entity.pdbx_description
1 polymer ?
#
loop_
_entity_poly.entity_id
_entity_poly.type
_entity_poly.pdbx_seq_one_letter_code
_entity_poly.pdbx_strand_id
1 'polypeptide(L)'
;MTGDAHKLADNHRENPGGAMKRKYICVVLFPLGLLLFSLSQAMDAPENLQMADPGMGFIGAETCKECHEAQYESYSKSVHFKKAIKGPASQDACETCHGGGAKHVEKGGGRDVDIFSFNADVDAAAKSAKCLTCHEKTPGMDLWEMGVHKRNDVSCDSCHDLHVGGRQKAREPEVCFSCHKDVKIEANKRSHHPILEGKVNCSSCHSPHGSLSKHMVKADDSRELCFKCHADKRGPSVWEHPPVEEDCQSCHTVHGSSHAKLLTERIPQLCQNCHDWSRHPGTPYDSKASFTSRFECLRCHSAIHGSNSPDGAGLRFIR
;
A
#
# COMPACT_ATOMS: atom_id res chain seq x y z
N MET A 1 32.16 -39.74 38.08
CA MET A 1 31.95 -38.35 37.62
C MET A 1 30.67 -38.33 36.80
N THR A 2 29.61 -37.85 37.45
CA THR A 2 28.38 -37.18 36.95
C THR A 2 27.84 -37.49 35.55
N GLY A 3 26.54 -37.81 35.47
CA GLY A 3 25.77 -37.72 34.23
C GLY A 3 24.35 -38.27 34.34
N ASP A 4 23.49 -37.57 35.09
CA ASP A 4 22.06 -37.83 35.26
C ASP A 4 21.26 -37.83 33.95
N ALA A 5 20.33 -38.78 33.83
CA ALA A 5 19.21 -38.75 32.88
C ALA A 5 17.90 -38.73 33.66
N HIS A 6 17.29 -37.54 33.79
CA HIS A 6 15.99 -37.35 34.43
C HIS A 6 14.85 -37.50 33.41
N LYS A 7 13.86 -38.30 33.80
CA LYS A 7 12.68 -38.68 33.03
C LYS A 7 11.62 -37.57 33.00
N LEU A 8 11.04 -37.42 31.81
CA LEU A 8 9.67 -37.09 31.41
C LEU A 8 8.69 -36.61 32.50
N ALA A 9 8.18 -35.39 32.29
CA ALA A 9 7.01 -34.82 32.93
C ALA A 9 5.76 -35.12 32.07
N ASP A 10 4.79 -35.82 32.66
CA ASP A 10 3.40 -35.84 32.21
C ASP A 10 2.66 -34.64 32.82
N ASN A 11 1.93 -33.89 32.00
CA ASN A 11 0.74 -33.17 32.46
C ASN A 11 -0.19 -32.85 31.28
N HIS A 12 -1.24 -33.66 31.18
CA HIS A 12 -2.45 -33.39 30.42
C HIS A 12 -3.17 -32.14 30.97
N ARG A 13 -3.61 -31.25 30.06
CA ARG A 13 -4.77 -30.36 30.27
C ARG A 13 -5.26 -29.81 28.91
N GLU A 14 -6.18 -30.55 28.30
CA GLU A 14 -7.26 -30.01 27.45
C GLU A 14 -8.47 -29.79 28.40
N ASN A 15 -9.45 -28.90 28.27
CA ASN A 15 -10.06 -28.07 27.22
C ASN A 15 -10.83 -26.94 27.98
N PRO A 16 -11.39 -25.90 27.33
CA PRO A 16 -12.86 -25.97 27.19
C PRO A 16 -13.40 -25.31 25.92
N GLY A 17 -14.32 -26.02 25.27
CA GLY A 17 -15.26 -25.46 24.29
C GLY A 17 -16.65 -26.03 24.51
N GLY A 18 -17.67 -25.17 24.37
CA GLY A 18 -18.94 -25.57 23.76
C GLY A 18 -20.16 -25.85 24.66
N ALA A 19 -21.12 -24.92 24.57
CA ALA A 19 -22.54 -25.15 24.29
C ALA A 19 -23.49 -25.77 25.35
N MET A 20 -24.36 -24.89 25.88
CA MET A 20 -25.83 -24.89 25.75
C MET A 20 -26.59 -26.23 25.85
N LYS A 21 -27.36 -26.44 26.95
CA LYS A 21 -28.63 -27.20 26.92
C LYS A 21 -29.70 -26.64 27.88
N ARG A 22 -30.92 -26.54 27.33
CA ARG A 22 -32.22 -26.17 27.92
C ARG A 22 -32.72 -27.15 28.98
N LYS A 23 -33.54 -26.63 29.92
CA LYS A 23 -34.81 -27.12 30.56
C LYS A 23 -34.96 -26.33 31.88
N TYR A 24 -36.10 -25.76 32.32
CA TYR A 24 -37.38 -26.37 32.72
C TYR A 24 -38.52 -25.34 32.76
N ILE A 25 -39.76 -25.84 32.78
CA ILE A 25 -41.08 -25.19 32.73
C ILE A 25 -41.71 -25.07 34.15
N CYS A 26 -42.70 -24.17 34.30
CA CYS A 26 -43.80 -24.04 35.29
C CYS A 26 -43.70 -22.80 36.22
N VAL A 27 -44.41 -21.69 35.90
CA VAL A 27 -45.82 -21.34 36.28
C VAL A 27 -45.95 -20.89 37.74
N VAL A 28 -46.37 -19.64 37.97
CA VAL A 28 -47.33 -19.18 39.00
C VAL A 28 -47.74 -17.69 38.77
N LEU A 29 -49.01 -17.51 38.37
CA LEU A 29 -50.05 -16.52 38.77
C LEU A 29 -49.87 -14.97 38.62
N PHE A 30 -50.75 -14.41 37.77
CA PHE A 30 -51.31 -13.02 37.61
C PHE A 30 -51.98 -12.45 38.89
N PRO A 31 -52.65 -11.25 38.92
CA PRO A 31 -52.64 -10.01 38.09
C PRO A 31 -52.60 -8.71 38.94
N LEU A 32 -52.39 -7.50 38.37
CA LEU A 32 -53.19 -6.29 38.67
C LEU A 32 -52.77 -5.04 37.87
N GLY A 33 -53.76 -4.37 37.26
CA GLY A 33 -54.00 -2.93 37.49
C GLY A 33 -53.32 -1.90 36.57
N LEU A 34 -54.06 -1.44 35.56
CA LEU A 34 -53.89 -0.12 34.91
C LEU A 34 -53.84 1.02 35.93
N LEU A 35 -52.92 1.98 35.75
CA LEU A 35 -53.10 3.37 36.18
C LEU A 35 -52.37 4.32 35.22
N LEU A 36 -53.15 5.25 34.68
CA LEU A 36 -52.82 6.24 33.66
C LEU A 36 -52.05 7.44 34.22
N PHE A 37 -51.44 8.17 33.29
CA PHE A 37 -51.21 9.62 33.29
C PHE A 37 -50.01 10.17 34.08
N SER A 38 -48.97 10.63 33.35
CA SER A 38 -48.71 12.08 33.15
C SER A 38 -47.33 12.36 32.54
N LEU A 39 -47.34 13.24 31.53
CA LEU A 39 -46.31 14.21 31.14
C LEU A 39 -44.83 13.86 31.33
N SER A 40 -44.14 13.66 30.20
CA SER A 40 -43.02 14.57 29.90
C SER A 40 -42.81 14.65 28.40
N GLN A 41 -42.88 15.86 27.90
CA GLN A 41 -42.38 16.21 26.58
C GLN A 41 -40.88 15.95 26.58
N ALA A 42 -40.44 14.93 25.83
CA ALA A 42 -39.08 14.92 25.35
C ALA A 42 -39.02 16.02 24.28
N MET A 43 -38.63 17.20 24.73
CA MET A 43 -38.27 18.32 23.89
C MET A 43 -37.27 17.82 22.85
N ASP A 44 -37.56 18.11 21.58
CA ASP A 44 -36.57 18.04 20.51
C ASP A 44 -35.31 18.76 21.01
N ALA A 45 -34.22 18.01 21.13
CA ALA A 45 -32.91 18.61 21.35
C ALA A 45 -32.59 19.45 20.11
N PRO A 46 -32.33 20.76 20.24
CA PRO A 46 -31.84 21.51 19.11
C PRO A 46 -30.46 20.95 18.74
N GLU A 47 -30.32 20.68 17.44
CA GLU A 47 -29.09 20.39 16.74
C GLU A 47 -28.10 21.54 16.98
N ASN A 48 -27.38 21.49 18.10
CA ASN A 48 -26.43 22.55 18.46
C ASN A 48 -25.09 22.30 17.77
N LEU A 49 -24.92 22.99 16.64
CA LEU A 49 -23.63 23.50 16.19
C LEU A 49 -23.05 24.41 17.30
N GLN A 50 -22.33 23.84 18.25
CA GLN A 50 -21.43 24.56 19.15
C GLN A 50 -20.02 24.06 18.81
N MET A 51 -19.32 24.70 17.87
CA MET A 51 -18.56 25.97 18.00
C MET A 51 -17.24 25.76 18.76
N ALA A 52 -16.16 26.03 18.03
CA ALA A 52 -14.86 26.51 18.49
C ALA A 52 -14.59 26.36 19.99
N ASP A 53 -13.67 25.47 20.35
CA ASP A 53 -13.07 25.45 21.69
C ASP A 53 -12.28 26.77 21.90
N PRO A 54 -12.77 27.70 22.76
CA PRO A 54 -12.12 28.97 22.98
C PRO A 54 -10.74 28.82 23.65
N GLY A 55 -10.47 27.67 24.31
CA GLY A 55 -9.17 27.36 24.90
C GLY A 55 -8.08 27.10 23.88
N MET A 56 -8.45 26.78 22.63
CA MET A 56 -7.54 26.47 21.52
C MET A 56 -7.43 27.60 20.48
N GLY A 57 -8.16 28.71 20.67
CA GLY A 57 -8.16 29.85 19.76
C GLY A 57 -8.84 29.57 18.43
N PHE A 58 -9.86 28.71 18.43
CA PHE A 58 -10.61 28.35 17.23
C PHE A 58 -11.65 29.43 16.89
N ILE A 59 -11.83 29.72 15.60
CA ILE A 59 -12.75 30.77 15.08
C ILE A 59 -13.73 30.23 14.04
N GLY A 60 -13.63 28.95 13.69
CA GLY A 60 -14.54 28.27 12.77
C GLY A 60 -14.27 28.53 11.29
N ALA A 61 -14.65 27.56 10.46
CA ALA A 61 -14.35 27.58 9.02
C ALA A 61 -15.10 28.65 8.21
N GLU A 62 -16.25 29.13 8.69
CA GLU A 62 -16.98 30.22 8.03
C GLU A 62 -16.18 31.53 8.06
N THR A 63 -15.51 31.84 9.18
CA THR A 63 -14.61 32.99 9.28
C THR A 63 -13.44 32.86 8.30
N CYS A 64 -12.90 31.65 8.14
CA CYS A 64 -11.84 31.38 7.17
C CYS A 64 -12.32 31.59 5.72
N LYS A 65 -13.57 31.21 5.42
CA LYS A 65 -14.17 31.30 4.07
C LYS A 65 -14.24 32.73 3.55
N GLU A 66 -14.46 33.71 4.42
CA GLU A 66 -14.54 35.13 4.04
C GLU A 66 -13.28 35.62 3.31
N CYS A 67 -12.11 35.03 3.61
CA CYS A 67 -10.84 35.34 2.95
C CYS A 67 -10.33 34.19 2.04
N HIS A 68 -10.71 32.94 2.31
CA HIS A 68 -10.21 31.73 1.65
C HIS A 68 -11.32 30.92 0.96
N GLU A 69 -12.19 31.60 0.23
CA GLU A 69 -13.35 30.99 -0.43
C GLU A 69 -12.96 29.81 -1.34
N ALA A 70 -11.94 29.99 -2.19
CA ALA A 70 -11.48 28.94 -3.10
C ALA A 70 -10.97 27.67 -2.36
N GLN A 71 -10.25 27.87 -1.24
CA GLN A 71 -9.76 26.76 -0.42
C GLN A 71 -10.91 26.08 0.33
N TYR A 72 -11.91 26.84 0.80
CA TYR A 72 -13.11 26.30 1.43
C TYR A 72 -13.93 25.46 0.43
N GLU A 73 -14.19 25.99 -0.77
CA GLU A 73 -14.96 25.29 -1.79
C GLU A 73 -14.29 23.99 -2.25
N SER A 74 -12.98 24.00 -2.38
CA SER A 74 -12.23 22.81 -2.77
C SER A 74 -12.14 21.79 -1.64
N TYR A 75 -11.90 22.24 -0.41
CA TYR A 75 -11.91 21.38 0.79
C TYR A 75 -13.27 20.74 1.03
N SER A 76 -14.37 21.43 0.71
CA SER A 76 -15.72 20.91 0.88
C SER A 76 -16.00 19.64 0.06
N LYS A 77 -15.22 19.42 -1.02
CA LYS A 77 -15.27 18.23 -1.87
C LYS A 77 -14.43 17.08 -1.34
N SER A 78 -13.53 17.34 -0.39
CA SER A 78 -12.63 16.35 0.20
C SER A 78 -13.38 15.34 1.07
N VAL A 79 -12.75 14.20 1.35
CA VAL A 79 -13.29 13.20 2.29
C VAL A 79 -13.35 13.70 3.73
N HIS A 80 -12.53 14.70 4.09
CA HIS A 80 -12.46 15.23 5.44
C HIS A 80 -13.60 16.21 5.75
N PHE A 81 -14.24 16.79 4.74
CA PHE A 81 -15.44 17.61 4.93
C PHE A 81 -16.75 16.80 4.98
N LYS A 82 -16.72 15.53 4.55
CA LYS A 82 -17.92 14.70 4.51
C LYS A 82 -18.38 14.34 5.93
N LYS A 83 -19.49 14.92 6.38
CA LYS A 83 -20.13 14.62 7.69
C LYS A 83 -20.42 13.13 7.91
N ALA A 84 -20.62 12.35 6.84
CA ALA A 84 -20.80 10.91 6.91
C ALA A 84 -19.55 10.16 7.43
N ILE A 85 -18.37 10.76 7.29
CA ILE A 85 -17.10 10.26 7.81
C ILE A 85 -16.83 10.98 9.13
N LYS A 86 -17.04 10.26 10.24
CA LYS A 86 -16.79 10.79 11.58
C LYS A 86 -15.28 10.88 11.82
N GLY A 87 -14.76 12.07 12.03
CA GLY A 87 -13.36 12.31 12.40
C GLY A 87 -13.15 13.76 12.84
N PRO A 88 -12.02 14.09 13.48
CA PRO A 88 -11.77 15.44 13.98
C PRO A 88 -11.89 16.53 12.89
N ALA A 89 -11.41 16.22 11.68
CA ALA A 89 -11.44 17.13 10.55
C ALA A 89 -12.83 17.41 9.97
N SER A 90 -13.86 16.59 10.28
CA SER A 90 -15.24 16.85 9.85
C SER A 90 -16.05 17.72 10.82
N GLN A 91 -15.48 18.02 12.00
CA GLN A 91 -16.11 18.86 13.03
C GLN A 91 -15.44 20.24 13.09
N ASP A 92 -14.10 20.31 13.10
CA ASP A 92 -13.31 21.55 13.22
C ASP A 92 -12.48 21.81 11.95
N ALA A 93 -13.20 22.04 10.85
CA ALA A 93 -12.77 21.82 9.45
C ALA A 93 -11.35 22.27 9.06
N CYS A 94 -10.96 23.52 9.33
CA CYS A 94 -9.66 24.05 8.89
C CYS A 94 -8.60 23.94 10.00
N GLU A 95 -9.02 24.23 11.23
CA GLU A 95 -8.15 24.46 12.38
C GLU A 95 -7.58 23.15 12.95
N THR A 96 -8.20 22.01 12.62
CA THR A 96 -7.64 20.68 12.91
C THR A 96 -6.24 20.49 12.29
N CYS A 97 -6.01 21.02 11.09
CA CYS A 97 -4.73 20.89 10.40
C CYS A 97 -3.86 22.16 10.54
N HIS A 98 -4.50 23.33 10.50
CA HIS A 98 -3.83 24.62 10.50
C HIS A 98 -3.59 25.22 11.90
N GLY A 99 -4.21 24.67 12.94
CA GLY A 99 -4.23 25.28 14.28
C GLY A 99 -5.27 26.39 14.40
N GLY A 100 -5.43 26.92 15.61
CA GLY A 100 -6.41 27.98 15.91
C GLY A 100 -6.14 29.27 15.14
N GLY A 101 -7.15 29.78 14.46
CA GLY A 101 -7.05 30.94 13.57
C GLY A 101 -7.17 32.30 14.26
N ALA A 102 -7.48 32.38 15.56
CA ALA A 102 -7.76 33.65 16.24
C ALA A 102 -6.63 34.69 16.07
N LYS A 103 -5.39 34.32 16.41
CA LYS A 103 -4.23 35.23 16.29
C LYS A 103 -3.91 35.61 14.85
N HIS A 104 -4.14 34.71 13.92
CA HIS A 104 -3.97 34.96 12.49
C HIS A 104 -4.93 36.06 12.02
N VAL A 105 -6.21 35.95 12.38
CA VAL A 105 -7.23 36.94 12.03
C VAL A 105 -7.00 38.27 12.78
N GLU A 106 -6.67 38.24 14.08
CA GLU A 106 -6.37 39.44 14.87
C GLU A 106 -5.24 40.29 14.29
N LYS A 107 -4.24 39.66 13.68
CA LYS A 107 -3.10 40.34 13.04
C LYS A 107 -3.37 40.78 11.60
N GLY A 108 -4.59 40.62 11.11
CA GLY A 108 -5.01 41.02 9.76
C GLY A 108 -4.73 39.99 8.67
N GLY A 109 -4.48 38.74 9.04
CA GLY A 109 -4.15 37.65 8.12
C GLY A 109 -2.77 37.80 7.46
N GLY A 110 -2.53 36.99 6.43
CA GLY A 110 -1.28 37.01 5.68
C GLY A 110 -0.53 35.67 5.73
N ARG A 111 0.35 35.46 4.76
CA ARG A 111 1.09 34.20 4.66
C ARG A 111 1.99 34.04 5.88
N ASP A 112 1.87 32.91 6.57
CA ASP A 112 2.70 32.50 7.71
C ASP A 112 2.54 33.38 8.98
N VAL A 113 1.42 34.09 9.09
CA VAL A 113 1.07 34.88 10.27
C VAL A 113 0.33 34.02 11.28
N ASP A 114 1.03 33.53 12.31
CA ASP A 114 0.47 32.84 13.49
C ASP A 114 -0.51 31.69 13.19
N ILE A 115 -0.37 31.05 12.03
CA ILE A 115 -1.12 29.86 11.62
C ILE A 115 -0.19 28.87 10.94
N PHE A 116 -0.43 27.57 11.15
CA PHE A 116 0.36 26.54 10.50
C PHE A 116 0.00 26.49 9.00
N SER A 117 1.01 26.53 8.14
CA SER A 117 0.85 26.40 6.70
C SER A 117 1.72 25.27 6.17
N PHE A 118 1.24 24.57 5.13
CA PHE A 118 2.01 23.52 4.45
C PHE A 118 2.93 24.16 3.39
N ASN A 119 3.75 25.13 3.80
CA ASN A 119 4.68 25.86 2.94
C ASN A 119 6.05 25.15 2.85
N ALA A 120 6.99 25.70 2.08
CA ALA A 120 8.33 25.10 1.94
C ALA A 120 9.20 25.24 3.20
N ASP A 121 8.89 26.20 4.09
CA ASP A 121 9.69 26.54 5.27
C ASP A 121 9.43 25.59 6.46
N VAL A 122 8.32 24.85 6.43
CA VAL A 122 8.01 23.81 7.41
C VAL A 122 8.64 22.49 6.99
N ASP A 123 9.32 21.84 7.92
CA ASP A 123 9.94 20.53 7.68
C ASP A 123 8.91 19.43 7.41
N ALA A 124 9.34 18.38 6.72
CA ALA A 124 8.47 17.29 6.29
C ALA A 124 7.88 16.50 7.47
N ALA A 125 8.60 16.41 8.59
CA ALA A 125 8.13 15.70 9.77
C ALA A 125 7.01 16.48 10.47
N ALA A 126 7.15 17.80 10.63
CA ALA A 126 6.09 18.66 11.17
C ALA A 126 4.83 18.66 10.29
N LYS A 127 4.98 18.70 8.96
CA LYS A 127 3.85 18.53 8.01
C LYS A 127 3.15 17.19 8.21
N SER A 128 3.92 16.10 8.26
CA SER A 128 3.37 14.76 8.40
C SER A 128 2.74 14.53 9.77
N ALA A 129 3.27 15.15 10.84
CA ALA A 129 2.74 15.04 12.19
C ALA A 129 1.28 15.53 12.30
N LYS A 130 0.90 16.55 11.53
CA LYS A 130 -0.51 17.01 11.45
C LYS A 130 -1.44 15.89 11.00
N CYS A 131 -1.03 15.13 9.99
CA CYS A 131 -1.80 14.02 9.48
C CYS A 131 -1.77 12.82 10.46
N LEU A 132 -0.57 12.51 10.98
CA LEU A 132 -0.35 11.35 11.85
C LEU A 132 -1.05 11.45 13.19
N THR A 133 -1.38 12.66 13.67
CA THR A 133 -2.23 12.85 14.86
C THR A 133 -3.53 12.05 14.79
N CYS A 134 -4.08 11.83 13.58
CA CYS A 134 -5.24 10.96 13.37
C CYS A 134 -4.92 9.70 12.55
N HIS A 135 -3.94 9.77 11.64
CA HIS A 135 -3.68 8.69 10.68
C HIS A 135 -2.59 7.70 11.09
N GLU A 136 -1.92 7.89 12.23
CA GLU A 136 -0.89 6.96 12.71
C GLU A 136 -1.36 5.49 12.72
N LYS A 137 -2.62 5.26 13.10
CA LYS A 137 -3.23 3.92 13.19
C LYS A 137 -4.10 3.55 11.98
N THR A 138 -4.01 4.31 10.89
CA THR A 138 -4.75 4.00 9.66
C THR A 138 -4.13 2.79 8.95
N PRO A 139 -4.92 1.87 8.38
CA PRO A 139 -4.38 0.73 7.64
C PRO A 139 -3.34 1.14 6.60
N GLY A 140 -2.16 0.51 6.66
CA GLY A 140 -1.04 0.79 5.77
C GLY A 140 -0.07 1.87 6.27
N MET A 141 -0.29 2.46 7.46
CA MET A 141 0.64 3.40 8.09
C MET A 141 1.60 2.74 9.10
N ASP A 142 1.41 1.44 9.38
CA ASP A 142 2.16 0.68 10.39
C ASP A 142 3.68 0.72 10.19
N LEU A 143 4.12 0.91 8.94
CA LEU A 143 5.52 0.89 8.53
C LEU A 143 6.03 2.26 8.04
N TRP A 144 5.26 3.33 8.26
CA TRP A 144 5.63 4.70 7.83
C TRP A 144 6.96 5.14 8.40
N GLU A 145 7.19 4.85 9.67
CA GLU A 145 8.41 5.20 10.38
C GLU A 145 9.68 4.60 9.74
N MET A 146 9.55 3.44 9.09
CA MET A 146 10.64 2.73 8.41
C MET A 146 10.69 3.01 6.89
N GLY A 147 9.65 3.64 6.35
CA GLY A 147 9.47 3.86 4.92
C GLY A 147 10.57 4.73 4.31
N VAL A 148 10.94 4.43 3.06
CA VAL A 148 11.94 5.22 2.32
C VAL A 148 11.48 6.66 2.08
N HIS A 149 10.18 6.90 1.89
CA HIS A 149 9.64 8.25 1.70
C HIS A 149 9.87 9.11 2.93
N LYS A 150 9.51 8.63 4.12
CA LYS A 150 9.77 9.34 5.38
C LYS A 150 11.27 9.59 5.59
N ARG A 151 12.11 8.58 5.35
CA ARG A 151 13.58 8.70 5.50
C ARG A 151 14.25 9.66 4.52
N ASN A 152 13.54 10.08 3.47
CA ASN A 152 14.01 11.07 2.49
C ASN A 152 13.15 12.34 2.53
N ASP A 153 12.59 12.67 3.70
CA ASP A 153 11.83 13.91 3.96
C ASP A 153 10.65 14.15 3.01
N VAL A 154 10.02 13.07 2.51
CA VAL A 154 8.76 13.18 1.77
C VAL A 154 7.60 13.23 2.77
N SER A 155 6.88 14.35 2.75
CA SER A 155 5.70 14.57 3.59
C SER A 155 4.41 14.06 2.95
N CYS A 156 3.38 13.84 3.77
CA CYS A 156 2.07 13.39 3.28
C CYS A 156 1.48 14.34 2.21
N ASP A 157 1.63 15.66 2.40
CA ASP A 157 1.11 16.68 1.49
C ASP A 157 1.85 16.75 0.15
N SER A 158 3.03 16.12 0.03
CA SER A 158 3.74 16.01 -1.24
C SER A 158 2.97 15.17 -2.26
N CYS A 159 2.15 14.22 -1.77
CA CYS A 159 1.30 13.37 -2.61
C CYS A 159 -0.19 13.66 -2.42
N HIS A 160 -0.63 13.91 -1.18
CA HIS A 160 -2.02 14.14 -0.81
C HIS A 160 -2.35 15.63 -0.77
N ASP A 161 -3.48 16.04 -1.32
CA ASP A 161 -3.91 17.44 -1.27
C ASP A 161 -5.42 17.52 -1.06
N LEU A 162 -5.79 18.18 0.02
CA LEU A 162 -7.16 18.30 0.47
C LEU A 162 -7.87 19.51 -0.16
N HIS A 163 -7.12 20.43 -0.78
CA HIS A 163 -7.60 21.64 -1.46
C HIS A 163 -7.80 21.45 -2.97
N VAL A 164 -7.75 20.22 -3.47
CA VAL A 164 -8.05 19.90 -4.88
C VAL A 164 -9.26 18.97 -5.03
N GLY A 165 -9.98 18.70 -3.94
CA GLY A 165 -11.14 17.79 -3.91
C GLY A 165 -10.82 16.31 -4.17
N GLY A 166 -9.56 15.98 -4.47
CA GLY A 166 -9.04 14.63 -4.67
C GLY A 166 -8.37 14.07 -3.41
N ARG A 167 -7.99 12.78 -3.46
CA ARG A 167 -7.13 12.18 -2.43
C ARG A 167 -5.65 12.50 -2.66
N GLN A 168 -5.25 12.78 -3.90
CA GLN A 168 -3.86 13.01 -4.31
C GLN A 168 -3.78 14.21 -5.26
N LYS A 169 -2.63 14.91 -5.29
CA LYS A 169 -2.34 16.03 -6.19
C LYS A 169 -2.46 15.63 -7.67
N ALA A 170 -1.85 14.49 -8.00
CA ALA A 170 -1.99 13.82 -9.29
C ALA A 170 -2.31 12.34 -9.03
N ARG A 171 -2.89 11.65 -10.01
CA ARG A 171 -3.13 10.21 -9.92
C ARG A 171 -1.85 9.44 -10.28
N GLU A 172 -1.84 8.15 -9.96
CA GLU A 172 -0.82 7.24 -10.48
C GLU A 172 -1.04 7.07 -12.00
N PRO A 173 0.05 7.04 -12.80
CA PRO A 173 1.45 7.04 -12.38
C PRO A 173 2.10 8.43 -12.24
N GLU A 174 1.43 9.52 -12.62
CA GLU A 174 2.02 10.86 -12.73
C GLU A 174 2.60 11.37 -11.41
N VAL A 175 1.91 11.15 -10.28
CA VAL A 175 2.40 11.57 -8.96
C VAL A 175 3.75 10.92 -8.62
N CYS A 176 3.93 9.65 -8.97
CA CYS A 176 5.16 8.91 -8.74
C CYS A 176 6.28 9.39 -9.67
N PHE A 177 5.94 9.61 -10.94
CA PHE A 177 6.90 10.04 -11.98
C PHE A 177 7.41 11.46 -11.82
N SER A 178 6.80 12.27 -10.96
CA SER A 178 7.33 13.59 -10.59
C SER A 178 8.75 13.50 -10.03
N CYS A 179 9.03 12.44 -9.26
CA CYS A 179 10.33 12.15 -8.66
C CYS A 179 11.02 10.93 -9.30
N HIS A 180 10.29 9.83 -9.52
CA HIS A 180 10.83 8.57 -10.08
C HIS A 180 10.94 8.60 -11.61
N LYS A 181 11.80 9.49 -12.11
CA LYS A 181 12.01 9.73 -13.55
C LYS A 181 12.71 8.56 -14.25
N ASP A 182 13.54 7.83 -13.53
CA ASP A 182 14.15 6.58 -13.98
C ASP A 182 13.08 5.53 -14.29
N VAL A 183 12.14 5.30 -13.37
CA VAL A 183 11.02 4.38 -13.56
C VAL A 183 10.12 4.84 -14.70
N LYS A 184 9.91 6.16 -14.86
CA LYS A 184 9.20 6.72 -16.02
C LYS A 184 9.90 6.33 -17.33
N ILE A 185 11.22 6.42 -17.41
CA ILE A 185 11.98 6.04 -18.61
C ILE A 185 11.82 4.54 -18.87
N GLU A 186 11.95 3.70 -17.85
CA GLU A 186 11.76 2.25 -17.96
C GLU A 186 10.36 1.89 -18.45
N ALA A 187 9.32 2.48 -17.87
CA ALA A 187 7.93 2.26 -18.27
C ALA A 187 7.63 2.70 -19.72
N ASN A 188 8.44 3.60 -20.30
CA ASN A 188 8.34 4.01 -21.70
C ASN A 188 9.14 3.13 -22.67
N LYS A 189 9.89 2.13 -22.18
CA LYS A 189 10.62 1.19 -23.06
C LYS A 189 9.65 0.30 -23.81
N ARG A 190 10.14 -0.33 -24.89
CA ARG A 190 9.33 -1.19 -25.78
C ARG A 190 8.56 -2.30 -25.05
N SER A 191 9.17 -2.92 -24.03
CA SER A 191 8.52 -3.91 -23.19
C SER A 191 8.40 -3.31 -21.80
N HIS A 192 7.19 -3.19 -21.26
CA HIS A 192 6.92 -2.71 -19.91
C HIS A 192 5.72 -3.47 -19.33
N HIS A 193 5.56 -3.45 -18.01
CA HIS A 193 4.25 -3.76 -17.42
C HIS A 193 3.26 -2.65 -17.81
N PRO A 194 1.96 -2.94 -17.95
CA PRO A 194 1.01 -2.03 -18.57
C PRO A 194 0.55 -0.88 -17.65
N ILE A 195 1.53 -0.11 -17.15
CA ILE A 195 1.38 1.04 -16.25
C ILE A 195 0.86 2.24 -17.03
N LEU A 196 1.42 2.50 -18.22
CA LEU A 196 1.00 3.62 -19.07
C LEU A 196 -0.39 3.39 -19.66
N GLU A 197 -0.76 2.13 -19.86
CA GLU A 197 -2.11 1.73 -20.29
C GLU A 197 -3.11 1.66 -19.12
N GLY A 198 -2.69 1.95 -17.89
CA GLY A 198 -3.56 2.01 -16.71
C GLY A 198 -4.14 0.66 -16.27
N LYS A 199 -3.55 -0.46 -16.69
CA LYS A 199 -4.02 -1.82 -16.31
C LYS A 199 -3.44 -2.28 -14.97
N VAL A 200 -2.28 -1.74 -14.62
CA VAL A 200 -1.62 -1.94 -13.32
C VAL A 200 -1.09 -0.59 -12.84
N ASN A 201 -1.09 -0.38 -11.53
CA ASN A 201 -0.58 0.87 -10.95
C ASN A 201 0.65 0.59 -10.09
N CYS A 202 1.40 1.65 -9.76
CA CYS A 202 2.55 1.58 -8.85
C CYS A 202 2.14 0.92 -7.53
N SER A 203 1.00 1.33 -6.97
CA SER A 203 0.44 0.80 -5.73
C SER A 203 -0.05 -0.65 -5.79
N SER A 204 -0.14 -1.26 -6.98
CA SER A 204 -0.40 -2.70 -7.13
C SER A 204 0.80 -3.52 -6.65
N CYS A 205 2.01 -2.98 -6.77
CA CYS A 205 3.25 -3.65 -6.39
C CYS A 205 3.95 -2.99 -5.20
N HIS A 206 3.85 -1.68 -5.04
CA HIS A 206 4.54 -0.92 -3.99
C HIS A 206 3.59 -0.40 -2.90
N SER A 207 4.15 -0.23 -1.70
CA SER A 207 3.51 0.42 -0.57
C SER A 207 4.18 1.77 -0.34
N PRO A 208 3.61 2.89 -0.82
CA PRO A 208 4.23 4.21 -0.67
C PRO A 208 4.34 4.67 0.79
N HIS A 209 3.60 4.02 1.70
CA HIS A 209 3.60 4.34 3.13
C HIS A 209 4.52 3.44 3.96
N GLY A 210 5.17 2.43 3.40
CA GLY A 210 5.97 1.49 4.21
C GLY A 210 5.85 0.04 3.78
N SER A 211 6.96 -0.67 3.68
CA SER A 211 7.01 -2.13 3.67
C SER A 211 8.28 -2.61 4.36
N LEU A 212 8.27 -3.85 4.86
CA LEU A 212 9.46 -4.52 5.40
C LEU A 212 10.39 -5.03 4.29
N SER A 213 9.86 -5.19 3.07
CA SER A 213 10.65 -5.67 1.94
C SER A 213 11.44 -4.56 1.26
N LYS A 214 12.49 -4.96 0.54
CA LYS A 214 13.31 -4.04 -0.27
C LYS A 214 12.45 -3.30 -1.27
N HIS A 215 12.83 -2.06 -1.55
CA HIS A 215 12.13 -1.18 -2.51
C HIS A 215 10.63 -0.98 -2.21
N MET A 216 10.21 -1.19 -0.95
CA MET A 216 8.84 -0.94 -0.50
C MET A 216 7.79 -1.79 -1.21
N VAL A 217 8.11 -3.04 -1.53
CA VAL A 217 7.21 -3.93 -2.26
C VAL A 217 6.11 -4.49 -1.35
N LYS A 218 4.89 -4.69 -1.85
CA LYS A 218 3.71 -5.20 -1.12
C LYS A 218 3.71 -6.73 -0.97
N ALA A 219 4.86 -7.28 -0.62
CA ALA A 219 5.04 -8.67 -0.28
C ALA A 219 6.37 -8.85 0.44
N ASP A 220 6.44 -9.87 1.30
CA ASP A 220 7.69 -10.29 1.94
C ASP A 220 8.59 -11.03 0.94
N ASP A 221 7.99 -11.79 0.03
CA ASP A 221 8.63 -12.42 -1.13
C ASP A 221 8.13 -11.78 -2.44
N SER A 222 9.05 -11.27 -3.25
CA SER A 222 8.71 -10.66 -4.54
C SER A 222 8.10 -11.65 -5.53
N ARG A 223 8.44 -12.95 -5.47
CA ARG A 223 7.85 -13.98 -6.34
C ARG A 223 6.36 -14.14 -6.08
N GLU A 224 5.97 -14.17 -4.81
CA GLU A 224 4.57 -14.27 -4.39
C GLU A 224 3.74 -13.10 -4.91
N LEU A 225 4.32 -11.91 -4.99
CA LEU A 225 3.67 -10.77 -5.64
C LEU A 225 3.46 -11.00 -7.14
N CYS A 226 4.48 -11.51 -7.85
CA CYS A 226 4.38 -11.84 -9.27
C CYS A 226 3.26 -12.86 -9.53
N PHE A 227 3.14 -13.89 -8.69
CA PHE A 227 2.15 -14.95 -8.85
C PHE A 227 0.70 -14.53 -8.59
N LYS A 228 0.45 -13.36 -7.99
CA LYS A 228 -0.92 -12.81 -7.89
C LYS A 228 -1.54 -12.56 -9.26
N CYS A 229 -0.72 -12.33 -10.28
CA CYS A 229 -1.16 -12.16 -11.67
C CYS A 229 -0.61 -13.26 -12.58
N HIS A 230 0.62 -13.70 -12.37
CA HIS A 230 1.28 -14.76 -13.14
C HIS A 230 1.15 -16.13 -12.46
N ALA A 231 -0.08 -16.50 -12.09
CA ALA A 231 -0.36 -17.72 -11.33
C ALA A 231 0.07 -18.99 -12.09
N ASP A 232 0.10 -18.95 -13.42
CA ASP A 232 0.58 -20.03 -14.27
C ASP A 232 2.09 -20.32 -14.12
N LYS A 233 2.82 -19.46 -13.42
CA LYS A 233 4.27 -19.58 -13.17
C LYS A 233 4.62 -20.02 -11.74
N ARG A 234 3.63 -20.21 -10.87
CA ARG A 234 3.83 -20.39 -9.41
C ARG A 234 4.39 -21.76 -8.99
N GLY A 235 4.35 -22.77 -9.86
CA GLY A 235 4.73 -24.12 -9.48
C GLY A 235 3.82 -24.73 -8.40
N PRO A 236 4.16 -25.92 -7.85
CA PRO A 236 5.36 -26.70 -8.16
C PRO A 236 5.29 -27.32 -9.56
N SER A 237 6.41 -27.33 -10.27
CA SER A 237 6.54 -28.05 -11.54
C SER A 237 7.27 -29.37 -11.32
N VAL A 238 6.97 -30.41 -12.09
CA VAL A 238 7.75 -31.68 -12.05
C VAL A 238 9.23 -31.40 -12.39
N TRP A 239 9.45 -30.50 -13.33
CA TRP A 239 10.76 -30.02 -13.73
C TRP A 239 10.80 -28.50 -13.59
N GLU A 240 11.50 -28.02 -12.58
CA GLU A 240 11.62 -26.60 -12.28
C GLU A 240 12.86 -26.00 -12.96
N HIS A 241 12.77 -24.71 -13.32
CA HIS A 241 13.93 -23.93 -13.74
C HIS A 241 14.41 -23.13 -12.52
N PRO A 242 15.56 -23.46 -11.89
CA PRO A 242 15.89 -22.94 -10.56
C PRO A 242 15.80 -21.40 -10.41
N PRO A 243 16.27 -20.58 -11.36
CA PRO A 243 16.08 -19.12 -11.29
C PRO A 243 14.62 -18.63 -11.13
N VAL A 244 13.63 -19.41 -11.60
CA VAL A 244 12.20 -19.05 -11.51
C VAL A 244 11.67 -19.30 -10.09
N GLU A 245 12.18 -20.35 -9.44
CA GLU A 245 11.89 -20.64 -8.03
C GLU A 245 12.64 -19.70 -7.07
N GLU A 246 13.74 -19.08 -7.49
CA GLU A 246 14.54 -18.24 -6.59
C GLU A 246 14.16 -16.75 -6.69
N ASP A 247 14.20 -16.18 -7.89
CA ASP A 247 13.88 -14.76 -8.11
C ASP A 247 13.55 -14.50 -9.58
N CYS A 248 12.33 -14.07 -9.86
CA CYS A 248 11.89 -13.70 -11.20
C CYS A 248 12.76 -12.58 -11.82
N GLN A 249 13.35 -11.73 -10.97
CA GLN A 249 14.15 -10.57 -11.40
C GLN A 249 15.57 -10.94 -11.86
N SER A 250 16.00 -12.19 -11.64
CA SER A 250 17.22 -12.73 -12.23
C SER A 250 17.21 -12.63 -13.76
N CYS A 251 16.02 -12.77 -14.36
CA CYS A 251 15.81 -12.72 -15.81
C CYS A 251 14.94 -11.53 -16.25
N HIS A 252 14.09 -10.99 -15.36
CA HIS A 252 13.14 -9.94 -15.70
C HIS A 252 13.41 -8.59 -15.02
N THR A 253 13.35 -7.51 -15.78
CA THR A 253 13.17 -6.15 -15.26
C THR A 253 11.68 -5.91 -14.99
N VAL A 254 11.30 -5.38 -13.83
CA VAL A 254 9.87 -5.19 -13.52
C VAL A 254 9.24 -3.96 -14.19
N HIS A 255 9.99 -2.88 -14.41
CA HIS A 255 9.39 -1.63 -14.92
C HIS A 255 9.43 -1.55 -16.44
N GLY A 256 10.52 -1.97 -17.06
CA GLY A 256 10.63 -2.05 -18.51
C GLY A 256 11.99 -2.50 -19.00
N SER A 257 12.03 -2.93 -20.25
CA SER A 257 13.24 -3.34 -20.96
C SER A 257 13.15 -3.03 -22.44
N SER A 258 14.32 -2.82 -23.03
CA SER A 258 14.50 -2.75 -24.49
C SER A 258 14.38 -4.15 -25.12
N HIS A 259 14.51 -5.20 -24.32
CA HIS A 259 14.32 -6.59 -24.71
C HIS A 259 12.86 -7.01 -24.53
N ALA A 260 12.40 -7.91 -25.39
CA ALA A 260 11.02 -8.40 -25.34
C ALA A 260 10.76 -9.14 -24.01
N LYS A 261 9.50 -9.14 -23.57
CA LYS A 261 9.07 -9.86 -22.35
C LYS A 261 9.85 -9.43 -21.11
N LEU A 262 10.20 -8.15 -21.03
CA LEU A 262 10.83 -7.56 -19.85
C LEU A 262 12.17 -8.21 -19.49
N LEU A 263 12.89 -8.80 -20.44
CA LEU A 263 14.14 -9.50 -20.11
C LEU A 263 15.28 -8.53 -19.78
N THR A 264 16.12 -8.88 -18.82
CA THR A 264 17.34 -8.12 -18.47
C THR A 264 18.34 -8.09 -19.61
N GLU A 265 18.38 -9.17 -20.41
CA GLU A 265 19.26 -9.32 -21.57
C GLU A 265 18.53 -9.98 -22.75
N ARG A 266 19.16 -9.93 -23.92
CA ARG A 266 18.66 -10.64 -25.10
C ARG A 266 19.06 -12.11 -25.06
N ILE A 267 18.20 -12.96 -25.62
CA ILE A 267 18.57 -14.34 -25.97
C ILE A 267 19.53 -14.29 -27.18
N PRO A 268 20.62 -15.10 -27.20
CA PRO A 268 20.94 -16.21 -26.30
C PRO A 268 21.76 -15.86 -25.04
N GLN A 269 22.26 -14.62 -24.91
CA GLN A 269 23.17 -14.22 -23.84
C GLN A 269 22.59 -14.48 -22.45
N LEU A 270 21.31 -14.15 -22.24
CA LEU A 270 20.61 -14.41 -20.97
C LEU A 270 20.76 -15.87 -20.50
N CYS A 271 20.64 -16.82 -21.42
CA CYS A 271 20.77 -18.25 -21.10
C CYS A 271 22.25 -18.61 -20.86
N GLN A 272 23.17 -18.06 -21.66
CA GLN A 272 24.60 -18.34 -21.58
C GLN A 272 25.27 -17.79 -20.32
N ASN A 273 24.63 -16.85 -19.61
CA ASN A 273 25.11 -16.36 -18.32
C ASN A 273 25.12 -17.45 -17.24
N CYS A 274 24.31 -18.50 -17.40
CA CYS A 274 24.28 -19.65 -16.49
C CYS A 274 24.54 -20.99 -17.20
N HIS A 275 24.21 -21.11 -18.48
CA HIS A 275 24.44 -22.29 -19.29
C HIS A 275 25.74 -22.14 -20.10
N ASP A 276 26.87 -22.37 -19.45
CA ASP A 276 28.22 -22.20 -20.01
C ASP A 276 28.89 -23.52 -20.44
N TRP A 277 28.11 -24.60 -20.55
CA TRP A 277 28.62 -25.93 -20.87
C TRP A 277 29.42 -25.96 -22.18
N SER A 278 30.47 -26.79 -22.24
CA SER A 278 31.30 -26.97 -23.43
C SER A 278 30.46 -27.34 -24.67
N ARG A 279 30.51 -26.51 -25.73
CA ARG A 279 29.66 -26.58 -26.94
C ARG A 279 28.29 -25.94 -26.75
N HIS A 280 27.19 -26.62 -27.06
CA HIS A 280 25.86 -26.04 -26.91
C HIS A 280 25.45 -26.02 -25.41
N PRO A 281 25.03 -24.88 -24.84
CA PRO A 281 24.98 -23.54 -25.44
C PRO A 281 26.19 -22.64 -25.13
N GLY A 282 27.21 -23.09 -24.39
CA GLY A 282 28.34 -22.27 -23.92
C GLY A 282 29.36 -21.78 -24.96
N THR A 283 29.30 -22.23 -26.22
CA THR A 283 30.09 -21.62 -27.30
C THR A 283 29.48 -20.28 -27.73
N PRO A 284 30.24 -19.18 -27.75
CA PRO A 284 29.77 -17.91 -28.28
C PRO A 284 29.28 -18.07 -29.72
N TYR A 285 28.04 -17.68 -29.99
CA TYR A 285 27.48 -17.73 -31.33
C TYR A 285 27.94 -16.51 -32.12
N ASP A 286 28.85 -16.73 -33.08
CA ASP A 286 29.28 -15.70 -34.02
C ASP A 286 28.29 -15.57 -35.19
N SER A 287 28.49 -14.62 -36.09
CA SER A 287 27.62 -14.40 -37.26
C SER A 287 27.55 -15.58 -38.24
N LYS A 288 28.35 -16.64 -38.04
CA LYS A 288 28.37 -17.86 -38.87
C LYS A 288 27.65 -19.03 -38.20
N ALA A 289 27.42 -18.97 -36.89
CA ALA A 289 26.63 -19.97 -36.19
C ALA A 289 25.14 -19.83 -36.57
N SER A 290 24.49 -20.97 -36.86
CA SER A 290 23.06 -21.02 -37.14
C SER A 290 22.18 -20.55 -35.98
N PHE A 291 22.74 -20.31 -34.79
CA PHE A 291 22.06 -19.98 -33.53
C PHE A 291 22.01 -18.48 -33.15
N THR A 292 22.12 -17.60 -34.15
CA THR A 292 22.21 -16.15 -33.92
C THR A 292 20.87 -15.43 -33.85
N SER A 293 19.74 -16.09 -34.12
CA SER A 293 18.44 -15.43 -34.10
C SER A 293 17.84 -15.32 -32.69
N ARG A 294 16.99 -14.32 -32.48
CA ARG A 294 16.45 -13.87 -31.18
C ARG A 294 15.62 -14.92 -30.40
N PHE A 295 15.37 -16.10 -30.98
CA PHE A 295 14.43 -17.09 -30.45
C PHE A 295 14.96 -18.52 -30.45
N GLU A 296 16.23 -18.77 -30.75
CA GLU A 296 16.68 -20.13 -31.07
C GLU A 296 16.69 -21.08 -29.89
N CYS A 297 17.09 -20.62 -28.70
CA CYS A 297 16.99 -21.43 -27.50
C CYS A 297 15.55 -21.89 -27.27
N LEU A 298 14.59 -20.97 -27.42
CA LEU A 298 13.17 -21.20 -27.10
C LEU A 298 12.43 -22.05 -28.13
N ARG A 299 12.99 -22.27 -29.32
CA ARG A 299 12.40 -23.17 -30.32
C ARG A 299 12.41 -24.62 -29.87
N CYS A 300 13.45 -25.02 -29.15
CA CYS A 300 13.58 -26.36 -28.59
C CYS A 300 13.31 -26.36 -27.08
N HIS A 301 13.73 -25.32 -26.36
CA HIS A 301 13.54 -25.16 -24.91
C HIS A 301 12.41 -24.17 -24.62
N SER A 302 11.17 -24.54 -24.94
CA SER A 302 10.01 -23.66 -24.77
C SER A 302 9.53 -23.54 -23.32
N ALA A 303 9.79 -24.56 -22.48
CA ALA A 303 9.34 -24.65 -21.09
C ALA A 303 10.34 -24.03 -20.09
N ILE A 304 10.73 -22.77 -20.30
CA ILE A 304 11.73 -22.06 -19.47
C ILE A 304 11.26 -21.71 -18.04
N HIS A 305 9.95 -21.76 -17.78
CA HIS A 305 9.38 -21.50 -16.45
C HIS A 305 9.01 -22.78 -15.69
N GLY A 306 9.53 -23.92 -16.14
CA GLY A 306 9.20 -25.24 -15.62
C GLY A 306 8.18 -26.00 -16.47
N SER A 307 8.13 -27.31 -16.28
CA SER A 307 7.30 -28.25 -17.02
C SER A 307 6.75 -29.36 -16.12
N ASN A 308 5.50 -29.74 -16.35
CA ASN A 308 4.86 -30.91 -15.73
C ASN A 308 4.82 -32.13 -16.65
N SER A 309 5.43 -32.02 -17.85
CA SER A 309 5.49 -33.16 -18.76
C SER A 309 6.41 -34.25 -18.18
N PRO A 310 5.99 -35.53 -18.17
CA PRO A 310 6.87 -36.65 -17.82
C PRO A 310 8.11 -36.70 -18.73
N ASP A 311 7.93 -36.41 -20.02
CA ASP A 311 8.99 -36.27 -21.03
C ASP A 311 9.70 -34.90 -20.95
N GLY A 312 9.19 -34.01 -20.09
CA GLY A 312 9.78 -32.72 -19.77
C GLY A 312 11.04 -32.84 -18.92
N ALA A 313 11.48 -34.07 -18.63
CA ALA A 313 12.80 -34.39 -18.12
C ALA A 313 13.78 -33.55 -18.91
N GLY A 314 14.34 -32.54 -18.26
CA GLY A 314 15.26 -31.65 -18.89
C GLY A 314 16.26 -32.47 -19.69
N LEU A 315 16.47 -32.08 -20.94
CA LEU A 315 17.84 -32.01 -21.42
C LEU A 315 18.57 -31.05 -20.47
N ARG A 316 18.90 -31.59 -19.29
CA ARG A 316 19.66 -31.07 -18.15
C ARG A 316 19.31 -29.64 -17.70
N PHE A 317 18.26 -29.51 -16.89
CA PHE A 317 18.18 -28.44 -15.87
C PHE A 317 18.61 -29.01 -14.51
N ILE A 318 19.73 -29.75 -14.48
CA ILE A 318 20.31 -30.25 -13.23
C ILE A 318 21.20 -29.14 -12.69
N ARG A 319 21.10 -28.88 -11.37
CA ARG A 319 22.03 -28.06 -10.60
C ARG A 319 23.50 -28.38 -10.92
#